data_AF-A0A3B7MHJ0-F1
#
_entry.id   AF-A0A3B7MHJ0-F1
#
_cell.length_a   1.000
_cell.length_b   1.000
_cell.length_c   1.000
_cell.angle_alpha   90.00
_cell.angle_beta   90.00
_cell.angle_gamma   90.00
#
_symmetry.space_group_name_H-M   'P 1'
#
loop_
_entity.id
_entity.type
_entity.pdbx_description
1 polymer ?
#
loop_
_entity_poly.entity_id
_entity_poly.type
_entity_poly.pdbx_seq_one_letter_code
_entity_poly.pdbx_strand_id
1 'polypeptide(L)'
;MNTTMEDYCHKLVNKILFAASQEEVKRYIDTAMKSMVTHKVNGHIIARFADKALLHLKEFSPMDQDAQQWTNIKMAILLFNQLKRTLNSGAIPIS
;
A
#
# COMPACT_ATOMS: atom_id res chain seq x y z
N MET A 1 21.42 -1.32 -7.30
CA MET A 1 20.93 -1.38 -5.91
C MET A 1 19.75 -2.34 -5.89
N ASN A 2 19.94 -3.60 -5.44
CA ASN A 2 18.86 -4.59 -5.38
C ASN A 2 17.87 -4.16 -4.28
N THR A 3 16.81 -3.47 -4.68
CA THR A 3 15.73 -3.11 -3.75
C THR A 3 14.89 -4.36 -3.54
N THR A 4 14.83 -4.87 -2.32
CA THR A 4 13.98 -6.03 -2.02
C THR A 4 12.51 -5.60 -1.99
N MET A 5 11.58 -6.57 -2.07
CA MET A 5 10.15 -6.26 -1.90
C MET A 5 9.83 -5.64 -0.54
N GLU A 6 10.62 -5.97 0.48
CA GLU A 6 10.52 -5.37 1.81
C GLU A 6 10.95 -3.91 1.81
N ASP A 7 12.10 -3.58 1.19
CA ASP A 7 12.54 -2.19 1.05
C ASP A 7 11.52 -1.36 0.26
N TYR A 8 10.91 -1.98 -0.76
CA TYR A 8 9.87 -1.33 -1.55
C TYR A 8 8.62 -1.05 -0.70
N CYS A 9 8.25 -1.99 0.17
CA CYS A 9 7.12 -1.85 1.09
C CYS A 9 7.36 -0.71 2.08
N HIS A 10 8.53 -0.65 2.73
CA HIS A 10 8.88 0.43 3.65
C HIS A 10 8.88 1.81 2.95
N LYS A 11 9.43 1.89 1.74
CA LYS A 11 9.40 3.13 0.94
C LYS A 11 7.98 3.57 0.61
N LEU A 12 7.09 2.63 0.28
CA LEU A 12 5.68 2.94 0.01
C LEU A 12 4.96 3.43 1.27
N VAL A 13 5.15 2.76 2.40
CA VAL A 13 4.56 3.15 3.68
C VAL A 13 5.01 4.56 4.09
N ASN A 14 6.30 4.88 3.93
CA ASN A 14 6.80 6.24 4.19
C ASN A 14 6.16 7.28 3.26
N LYS A 15 6.02 6.97 1.96
CA LYS A 15 5.33 7.88 1.03
C LYS A 15 3.87 8.12 1.41
N ILE A 16 3.18 7.07 1.86
CA ILE A 16 1.80 7.17 2.36
C ILE A 16 1.76 8.08 3.57
N LEU A 17 2.68 7.88 4.53
CA LEU A 17 2.70 8.65 5.77
C LEU A 17 2.80 10.15 5.50
N PHE A 18 3.73 10.54 4.63
CA PHE A 18 4.01 11.95 4.30
C PHE A 18 3.27 12.46 3.07
N ALA A 19 2.23 11.78 2.61
CA ALA A 19 1.41 12.26 1.50
C ALA A 19 0.69 13.56 1.87
N ALA A 20 0.63 14.52 0.94
CA ALA A 20 -0.02 15.80 1.18
C ALA A 20 -1.56 15.70 1.14
N SER A 21 -2.09 14.62 0.54
CA SER A 21 -3.54 14.38 0.49
C SER A 21 -3.89 12.90 0.35
N GLN A 22 -5.18 12.58 0.56
CA GLN A 22 -5.70 11.22 0.39
C GLN A 22 -5.64 10.75 -1.07
N GLU A 23 -5.73 11.67 -2.03
CA GLU A 23 -5.55 11.38 -3.46
C GLU A 23 -4.10 10.95 -3.76
N GLU A 24 -3.12 11.54 -3.09
CA GLU A 24 -1.72 11.11 -3.21
C GLU A 24 -1.51 9.72 -2.60
N VAL A 25 -2.11 9.43 -1.45
CA VAL A 25 -2.10 8.07 -0.86
C VAL A 25 -2.61 7.05 -1.88
N LYS A 26 -3.77 7.32 -2.49
CA LYS A 26 -4.33 6.44 -3.54
C LYS A 26 -3.36 6.31 -4.71
N ARG A 27 -2.82 7.42 -5.22
CA ARG A 27 -1.88 7.44 -6.34
C ARG A 27 -0.63 6.60 -6.07
N TYR A 28 -0.07 6.67 -4.86
CA TYR A 28 1.10 5.89 -4.48
C TYR A 28 0.81 4.39 -4.44
N ILE A 29 -0.33 3.99 -3.87
CA ILE A 29 -0.76 2.60 -3.84
C ILE A 29 -1.03 2.07 -5.25
N ASP A 30 -1.79 2.80 -6.06
CA ASP A 30 -2.11 2.42 -7.46
C ASP A 30 -0.83 2.29 -8.29
N THR A 31 0.10 3.24 -8.15
CA THR A 31 1.38 3.20 -8.85
C THR A 31 2.19 1.97 -8.45
N ALA A 32 2.21 1.63 -7.16
CA ALA A 32 2.90 0.44 -6.68
C ALA A 32 2.28 -0.85 -7.23
N MET A 33 0.95 -0.96 -7.22
CA MET A 33 0.24 -2.13 -7.78
C MET A 33 0.48 -2.25 -9.28
N LYS A 34 0.34 -1.15 -10.02
CA LYS A 34 0.58 -1.11 -11.46
C LYS A 34 2.02 -1.48 -11.81
N SER A 35 2.99 -1.01 -11.04
CA SER A 35 4.40 -1.38 -11.22
C SER A 35 4.60 -2.88 -11.04
N MET A 36 4.06 -3.48 -9.97
CA MET A 36 4.18 -4.93 -9.74
C MET A 36 3.53 -5.75 -10.85
N VAL A 37 2.36 -5.36 -11.35
CA VAL A 37 1.72 -6.05 -12.47
C VAL A 37 2.50 -5.87 -13.77
N THR A 38 3.03 -4.68 -14.03
CA THR A 38 3.86 -4.40 -15.21
C THR A 38 5.13 -5.27 -15.21
N HIS A 39 5.72 -5.49 -14.04
CA HIS A 39 6.85 -6.40 -13.85
C HIS A 39 6.46 -7.87 -13.74
N LYS A 40 5.19 -8.22 -14.01
CA LYS A 40 4.65 -9.59 -13.98
C LYS A 40 4.89 -10.31 -12.65
N VAL A 41 4.88 -9.57 -11.54
CA VAL A 41 4.97 -10.13 -10.19
C VAL A 41 3.78 -11.06 -9.98
N ASN A 42 4.04 -12.27 -9.47
CA ASN A 42 3.00 -13.26 -9.21
C ASN A 42 1.92 -12.69 -8.25
N GLY A 43 0.64 -12.94 -8.52
CA GLY A 43 -0.47 -12.44 -7.71
C GLY A 43 -0.37 -12.82 -6.22
N HIS A 44 0.18 -13.99 -5.89
CA HIS A 44 0.45 -14.39 -4.51
C HIS A 44 1.51 -13.50 -3.84
N ILE A 45 2.53 -13.07 -4.58
CA ILE A 45 3.55 -12.14 -4.09
C ILE A 45 2.93 -10.74 -3.90
N ILE A 46 2.07 -10.29 -4.81
CA ILE A 46 1.34 -9.02 -4.67
C ILE A 46 0.43 -9.05 -3.43
N ALA A 47 -0.29 -10.14 -3.20
CA ALA A 47 -1.11 -10.31 -2.00
C ALA A 47 -0.27 -10.26 -0.72
N ARG A 48 0.87 -10.96 -0.69
CA ARG A 48 1.81 -10.94 0.44
C ARG A 48 2.41 -9.54 0.66
N PHE A 49 2.67 -8.80 -0.40
CA PHE A 49 3.11 -7.41 -0.32
C PHE A 49 2.04 -6.51 0.33
N ALA A 50 0.78 -6.65 -0.09
CA ALA A 50 -0.33 -5.91 0.48
C ALA A 50 -0.55 -6.25 1.97
N ASP A 51 -0.40 -7.52 2.35
CA ASP A 51 -0.45 -7.96 3.76
C ASP A 51 0.65 -7.33 4.60
N LYS A 52 1.87 -7.29 4.07
CA LYS A 52 3.00 -6.67 4.76
C LYS A 52 2.82 -5.16 4.92
N ALA A 53 2.35 -4.47 3.89
CA ALA A 53 2.03 -3.04 3.97
C ALA A 53 0.95 -2.77 5.02
N LEU A 54 -0.11 -3.59 5.06
CA LEU A 54 -1.16 -3.51 6.07
C LEU A 54 -0.65 -3.73 7.49
N LEU A 55 0.28 -4.68 7.67
CA LEU A 55 0.89 -4.93 8.98
C LEU A 55 1.62 -3.67 9.47
N HIS A 56 2.51 -3.11 8.65
CA HIS A 56 3.24 -1.89 9.00
C HIS A 56 2.32 -0.70 9.28
N LEU A 57 1.26 -0.53 8.48
CA LEU A 57 0.30 0.55 8.71
C LEU A 57 -0.47 0.41 10.03
N LYS A 58 -0.70 -0.82 10.49
CA LYS A 58 -1.40 -1.12 11.76
C LYS A 58 -0.50 -1.00 12.99
N GLU A 59 0.82 -0.98 12.81
CA GLU A 59 1.79 -0.79 13.89
C GLU A 59 1.89 0.68 14.33
N PHE A 60 1.44 1.63 13.50
CA PHE A 60 1.41 3.04 13.90
C PHE A 60 0.36 3.32 14.97
N SER A 61 0.76 4.11 15.96
CA SER A 61 -0.12 4.62 17.00
C SER A 61 -0.64 6.02 16.64
N PRO A 62 -1.93 6.33 16.88
CA PRO A 62 -2.46 7.69 16.69
C PRO A 62 -1.77 8.73 17.58
N MET A 63 -1.11 8.31 18.67
CA MET A 63 -0.42 9.24 19.58
C MET A 63 0.91 9.73 19.04
N ASP A 64 1.50 9.01 18.07
CA ASP A 64 2.82 9.32 17.50
C ASP A 64 2.72 10.00 16.13
N GLN A 65 1.50 10.24 15.63
CA GLN A 65 1.26 10.76 14.29
C GLN A 65 0.41 12.03 14.33
N ASP A 66 0.68 12.95 13.42
CA ASP A 66 -0.18 14.12 13.23
C ASP A 66 -1.53 13.71 12.59
N ALA A 67 -2.48 14.66 12.57
CA ALA A 67 -3.83 14.40 12.06
C ALA A 67 -3.84 14.00 10.56
N GLN A 68 -2.93 14.55 9.75
CA GLN A 68 -2.83 14.25 8.32
C GLN A 68 -2.24 12.85 8.13
N GLN A 69 -1.14 12.54 8.81
CA GLN A 69 -0.50 11.23 8.82
C GLN A 69 -1.48 10.14 9.25
N TRP A 70 -2.24 10.37 10.32
CA TRP A 70 -3.25 9.41 10.78
C TRP A 70 -4.39 9.21 9.78
N THR A 71 -4.81 10.29 9.11
CA THR A 71 -5.80 10.22 8.04
C THR A 71 -5.28 9.44 6.84
N ASN A 72 -4.01 9.65 6.46
CA ASN A 72 -3.34 8.91 5.39
C ASN A 72 -3.24 7.42 5.70
N ILE A 73 -2.86 7.06 6.93
CA ILE A 73 -2.81 5.66 7.41
C ILE A 73 -4.17 4.99 7.28
N LYS A 74 -5.23 5.63 7.79
CA LYS A 74 -6.61 5.11 7.69
C LYS A 74 -7.04 4.89 6.25
N MET A 75 -6.76 5.87 5.37
CA MET A 75 -7.09 5.77 3.95
C MET A 75 -6.33 4.63 3.27
N ALA A 76 -5.04 4.47 3.55
CA ALA A 76 -4.24 3.39 3.01
C ALA A 76 -4.73 2.01 3.46
N ILE A 77 -5.07 1.86 4.76
CA ILE A 77 -5.64 0.61 5.29
C ILE A 77 -6.95 0.26 4.55
N LEU A 78 -7.83 1.23 4.33
CA LEU A 78 -9.07 1.03 3.57
C LEU A 78 -8.78 0.53 2.15
N LEU A 79 -7.88 1.20 1.43
CA LEU A 79 -7.51 0.87 0.05
C LEU A 79 -6.85 -0.51 -0.07
N PHE A 80 -5.92 -0.85 0.81
CA PHE A 80 -5.31 -2.19 0.81
C PHE A 80 -6.32 -3.30 1.11
N ASN A 81 -7.27 -3.06 2.01
CA ASN A 81 -8.35 -4.02 2.27
C ASN A 81 -9.31 -4.17 1.07
N GLN A 82 -9.56 -3.10 0.31
CA GLN A 82 -10.30 -3.19 -0.95
C GLN A 82 -9.52 -4.00 -2.00
N LEU A 83 -8.24 -3.70 -2.19
CA LEU A 83 -7.36 -4.43 -3.10
C LEU A 83 -7.34 -5.92 -2.80
N LYS A 84 -7.19 -6.31 -1.53
CA LYS A 84 -7.21 -7.72 -1.11
C LYS A 84 -8.51 -8.43 -1.47
N ARG A 85 -9.66 -7.77 -1.29
CA ARG A 85 -10.96 -8.33 -1.68
C ARG A 85 -10.99 -8.59 -3.18
N THR A 86 -10.52 -7.64 -3.99
CA THR A 86 -10.49 -7.79 -5.45
C THR A 86 -9.56 -8.92 -5.91
N LEU A 87 -8.36 -9.01 -5.32
CA LEU A 87 -7.40 -10.09 -5.61
C LEU A 87 -7.96 -11.48 -5.25
N ASN A 88 -8.65 -11.61 -4.12
CA ASN A 88 -9.29 -12.86 -3.71
C ASN A 88 -10.49 -13.24 -4.59
N SER A 89 -11.13 -12.27 -5.24
CA SER A 89 -12.21 -12.49 -6.20
C SER A 89 -11.71 -12.83 -7.62
N GLY A 90 -10.39 -12.89 -7.85
CA GLY A 90 -9.80 -13.20 -9.16
C GLY A 90 -9.86 -12.05 -10.18
N ALA A 91 -10.40 -10.89 -9.81
CA ALA A 91 -10.36 -9.70 -10.64
C ALA A 91 -9.04 -8.96 -10.36
N ILE A 92 -8.23 -8.72 -11.40
CA ILE A 92 -7.04 -7.87 -11.28
C ILE A 92 -7.53 -6.42 -11.33
N PRO A 93 -7.40 -5.62 -10.25
CA PRO A 93 -7.90 -4.25 -10.24
C PRO A 93 -6.85 -3.35 -10.90
N ILE A 94 -6.88 -3.29 -12.23
CA ILE A 94 -6.27 -2.16 -12.94
C ILE A 94 -7.12 -1.89 -14.18
N SER A 95 -7.93 -0.84 -14.09
CA SER A 95 -8.50 -0.12 -15.23
C SER A 95 -7.91 1.28 -15.20
#